data_AF-A0A5J4QL29-F1
#
_entry.id   AF-A0A5J4QL29-F1
#
_cell.length_a   1.000
_cell.length_b   1.000
_cell.length_c   1.000
_cell.angle_alpha   90.00
_cell.angle_beta   90.00
_cell.angle_gamma   90.00
#
_symmetry.space_group_name_H-M   'P 1'
#
loop_
_entity.id
_entity.type
_entity.pdbx_description
1 polymer ?
#
loop_
_entity_poly.entity_id
_entity_poly.type
_entity_poly.pdbx_seq_one_letter_code
_entity_poly.pdbx_strand_id
1 'polypeptide(L)'
;MDEIRTYNVSECCVFRKTKELFGGLSNMASGFPLTVNGIHILSSEALYQACRFPHLPEVQKKIFFEKSPMSAKMVGKPYRNDSRPDWENARIKIMRWCLRVKLAQHFIEFGKLLESTYDKHIVEDSSKDNYWGAIRNKQDGNILKGINALGRLLMELRKFYNEKRFSHEMFVIEPLNISDFKLFGQPIDIIDERENLILFIKTSIRYNLIEGSNILTSQHNSSIIAEKAIVEETEKSLFKPTEKKKTSKKAATTKGRSKKCEDKYEEDPTLPLW
;
A
#
# COMPACT_ATOMS: atom_id res chain seq x y z
N MET A 1 3.69 20.25 1.81
CA MET A 1 4.50 19.55 0.79
C MET A 1 4.70 20.57 -0.32
N ASP A 2 5.48 21.62 -0.06
CA ASP A 2 5.32 22.91 -0.77
C ASP A 2 6.59 23.40 -1.44
N GLU A 3 7.66 22.61 -1.33
CA GLU A 3 8.96 22.90 -1.94
C GLU A 3 8.91 22.64 -3.46
N ILE A 4 9.25 23.65 -4.27
CA ILE A 4 9.44 23.50 -5.71
C ILE A 4 10.77 22.77 -5.97
N ARG A 5 10.75 21.76 -6.84
CA ARG A 5 11.95 21.02 -7.29
C ARG A 5 12.16 21.14 -8.79
N THR A 6 13.40 20.91 -9.19
CA THR A 6 13.82 20.80 -10.59
C THR A 6 14.14 19.34 -10.87
N TYR A 7 13.69 18.83 -12.01
CA TYR A 7 13.81 17.43 -12.41
C TYR A 7 14.45 17.35 -13.80
N ASN A 8 15.46 16.51 -13.96
CA ASN A 8 16.03 16.17 -15.25
C ASN A 8 15.21 15.04 -15.88
N VAL A 9 14.63 15.28 -17.05
CA VAL A 9 13.69 14.35 -17.71
C VAL A 9 14.33 12.98 -17.95
N SER A 10 15.62 12.94 -18.30
CA SER A 10 16.34 11.68 -18.57
C SER A 10 16.49 10.76 -17.34
N GLU A 11 16.39 11.32 -16.14
CA GLU A 11 16.52 10.61 -14.86
C GLU A 11 15.16 10.27 -14.23
N CYS A 12 14.06 10.65 -14.88
CA CYS A 12 12.71 10.54 -14.34
C CYS A 12 11.82 9.58 -15.14
N CYS A 13 10.87 8.97 -14.46
CA CYS A 13 9.67 8.38 -15.07
C CYS A 13 8.65 9.49 -15.29
N VAL A 14 8.66 10.06 -16.50
CA VAL A 14 7.76 11.17 -16.87
C VAL A 14 6.51 10.65 -17.56
N PHE A 15 5.35 11.17 -17.19
CA PHE A 15 4.10 10.97 -17.94
C PHE A 15 3.38 12.29 -18.19
N ARG A 16 2.73 12.39 -19.36
CA ARG A 16 1.87 13.52 -19.72
C ARG A 16 0.47 13.08 -20.12
N LYS A 17 0.37 11.92 -20.77
CA LYS A 17 -0.90 11.35 -21.24
C LYS A 17 -1.15 10.00 -20.58
N THR A 18 -2.42 9.68 -20.37
CA THR A 18 -2.85 8.46 -19.66
C THR A 18 -2.59 7.16 -20.43
N LYS A 19 -2.32 7.23 -21.74
CA LYS A 19 -2.03 6.08 -22.61
C LYS A 19 -0.54 5.86 -22.87
N GLU A 20 0.33 6.69 -22.33
CA GLU A 20 1.80 6.52 -22.42
C GLU A 20 2.27 5.41 -21.46
N LEU A 21 3.55 5.02 -21.56
CA LEU A 21 4.16 3.96 -20.75
C LEU A 21 3.85 4.09 -19.24
N PHE A 22 4.01 5.30 -18.70
CA PHE A 22 3.74 5.61 -17.30
C PHE A 22 2.36 6.28 -17.10
N GLY A 23 1.54 6.35 -18.13
CA GLY A 23 0.25 7.06 -18.13
C GLY A 23 -0.74 6.52 -17.10
N GLY A 24 -0.63 5.24 -16.76
CA GLY A 24 -1.40 4.61 -15.69
C GLY A 24 -1.13 5.19 -14.30
N LEU A 25 0.01 5.88 -14.08
CA LEU A 25 0.32 6.57 -12.82
C LEU A 25 -0.54 7.82 -12.60
N SER A 26 -1.10 8.38 -13.67
CA SER A 26 -2.03 9.50 -13.55
C SER A 26 -3.28 9.10 -12.75
N ASN A 27 -3.76 10.01 -11.91
CA ASN A 27 -5.06 9.88 -11.26
C ASN A 27 -6.23 10.02 -12.27
N MET A 28 -5.96 10.50 -13.50
CA MET A 28 -6.89 10.53 -14.62
C MET A 28 -6.86 9.27 -15.49
N ALA A 29 -6.10 8.22 -15.15
CA ALA A 29 -6.09 7.00 -15.94
C ALA A 29 -7.45 6.27 -15.88
N SER A 30 -8.07 6.02 -17.05
CA SER A 30 -9.42 5.41 -17.17
C SER A 30 -9.44 3.87 -17.17
N GLY A 31 -8.30 3.23 -16.87
CA GLY A 31 -8.17 1.77 -16.80
C GLY A 31 -8.22 1.20 -15.37
N PHE A 32 -8.46 2.05 -14.37
CA PHE A 32 -8.46 1.67 -12.96
C PHE A 32 -9.76 2.15 -12.29
N PRO A 33 -10.93 1.60 -12.68
CA PRO A 33 -12.20 1.98 -12.07
C PRO A 33 -12.20 1.59 -10.60
N LEU A 34 -12.83 2.41 -9.76
CA LEU A 34 -12.89 2.21 -8.33
C LEU A 34 -14.31 1.91 -7.87
N THR A 35 -14.43 1.25 -6.73
CA THR A 35 -15.70 1.07 -6.03
C THR A 35 -15.55 1.55 -4.59
N VAL A 36 -16.36 2.52 -4.16
CA VAL A 36 -16.35 3.05 -2.79
C VAL A 36 -17.78 3.14 -2.29
N ASN A 37 -18.08 2.57 -1.12
CA ASN A 37 -19.46 2.45 -0.59
C ASN A 37 -20.43 1.82 -1.62
N GLY A 38 -19.96 0.84 -2.40
CA GLY A 38 -20.73 0.22 -3.48
C GLY A 38 -20.94 1.10 -4.73
N ILE A 39 -20.43 2.34 -4.74
CA ILE A 39 -20.54 3.27 -5.87
C ILE A 39 -19.41 3.02 -6.85
N HIS A 40 -19.74 2.77 -8.11
CA HIS A 40 -18.77 2.64 -9.19
C HIS A 40 -18.26 4.02 -9.66
N ILE A 41 -16.94 4.17 -9.75
CA ILE A 41 -16.27 5.44 -10.05
C ILE A 41 -15.21 5.22 -11.12
N LEU A 42 -15.27 5.95 -12.23
CA LEU A 42 -14.43 5.67 -13.41
C LEU A 42 -12.94 6.02 -13.25
N SER A 43 -12.57 6.85 -12.27
CA SER A 43 -11.17 7.26 -12.05
C SER A 43 -10.93 7.82 -10.65
N SER A 44 -9.67 7.79 -10.20
CA SER A 44 -9.25 8.46 -8.96
C SER A 44 -9.48 9.98 -9.00
N GLU A 45 -9.38 10.63 -10.16
CA GLU A 45 -9.72 12.06 -10.33
C GLU A 45 -11.20 12.32 -10.00
N ALA A 46 -12.12 11.48 -10.48
CA ALA A 46 -13.54 11.65 -10.18
C ALA A 46 -13.81 11.51 -8.67
N LEU A 47 -13.22 10.49 -8.02
CA LEU A 47 -13.30 10.31 -6.57
C LEU A 47 -12.74 11.52 -5.81
N TYR A 48 -11.55 11.99 -6.19
CA TYR A 48 -10.90 13.16 -5.59
C TYR A 48 -11.74 14.43 -5.71
N GLN A 49 -12.33 14.69 -6.88
CA GLN A 49 -13.20 15.85 -7.10
C GLN A 49 -14.52 15.74 -6.32
N ALA A 50 -15.10 14.55 -6.17
CA ALA A 50 -16.30 14.37 -5.35
C ALA A 50 -16.01 14.60 -3.85
N CYS A 51 -14.87 14.14 -3.35
CA CYS A 51 -14.44 14.37 -1.96
C CYS A 51 -14.20 15.86 -1.62
N ARG A 52 -14.08 16.73 -2.63
CA ARG A 52 -14.00 18.19 -2.46
C ARG A 52 -15.32 18.81 -1.98
N PHE A 53 -16.45 18.16 -2.28
CA PHE A 53 -17.79 18.69 -2.06
C PHE A 53 -18.66 17.76 -1.19
N PRO A 54 -18.22 17.42 0.04
CA PRO A 54 -18.93 16.45 0.89
C PRO A 54 -20.35 16.89 1.31
N HIS A 55 -20.59 18.20 1.32
CA HIS A 55 -21.89 18.81 1.67
C HIS A 55 -22.81 19.00 0.46
N LEU A 56 -22.34 18.70 -0.78
CA LEU A 56 -23.11 18.87 -2.01
C LEU A 56 -23.25 17.52 -2.74
N PRO A 57 -24.11 16.60 -2.25
CA PRO A 57 -24.29 15.29 -2.87
C PRO A 57 -24.71 15.37 -4.35
N GLU A 58 -25.46 16.39 -4.74
CA GLU A 58 -25.86 16.60 -6.14
C GLU A 58 -24.66 16.96 -7.05
N VAL A 59 -23.65 17.67 -6.53
CA VAL A 59 -22.41 17.94 -7.27
C VAL A 59 -21.58 16.67 -7.40
N GLN A 60 -21.48 15.88 -6.32
CA GLN A 60 -20.81 14.58 -6.36
C GLN A 60 -21.45 13.66 -7.41
N LYS A 61 -22.78 13.63 -7.51
CA LYS A 61 -23.50 12.80 -8.49
C LYS A 61 -23.11 13.21 -9.90
N LYS A 62 -23.18 14.51 -10.21
CA LYS A 62 -22.78 15.04 -11.52
C LYS A 62 -21.35 14.63 -11.86
N ILE A 63 -20.40 14.72 -10.92
CA ILE A 63 -19.00 14.31 -11.12
C ILE A 63 -18.89 12.83 -11.47
N PHE A 64 -19.63 11.94 -10.79
CA PHE A 64 -19.56 10.48 -11.03
C PHE A 64 -20.28 10.03 -12.32
N PHE A 65 -21.30 10.77 -12.78
CA PHE A 65 -21.98 10.47 -14.05
C PHE A 65 -21.17 10.85 -15.29
N GLU A 66 -20.09 11.61 -15.13
CA GLU A 66 -19.24 11.99 -16.25
C GLU A 66 -18.44 10.81 -16.79
N LYS A 67 -18.42 10.68 -18.12
CA LYS A 67 -17.77 9.57 -18.83
C LYS A 67 -16.24 9.69 -18.91
N SER A 68 -15.68 10.82 -18.48
CA SER A 68 -14.23 11.05 -18.53
C SER A 68 -13.73 11.78 -17.28
N PRO A 69 -12.49 11.49 -16.85
CA PRO A 69 -11.86 12.16 -15.70
C PRO A 69 -11.73 13.68 -15.91
N MET A 70 -11.48 14.11 -17.15
CA MET A 70 -11.41 15.53 -17.48
C MET A 70 -12.78 16.18 -17.34
N SER A 71 -13.85 15.53 -17.82
CA SER A 71 -15.21 16.02 -17.65
C SER A 71 -15.61 16.08 -16.18
N ALA A 72 -15.30 15.05 -15.39
CA ALA A 72 -15.52 15.03 -13.94
C ALA A 72 -14.87 16.24 -13.23
N LYS A 73 -13.61 16.54 -13.58
CA LYS A 73 -12.88 17.74 -13.10
C LYS A 73 -13.53 19.05 -13.53
N MET A 74 -14.02 19.10 -14.76
CA MET A 74 -14.64 20.31 -15.32
C MET A 74 -16.02 20.58 -14.73
N VAL A 75 -16.82 19.54 -14.45
CA VAL A 75 -18.13 19.66 -13.79
C VAL A 75 -18.00 20.19 -12.36
N GLY A 76 -16.94 19.83 -11.64
CA GLY A 76 -16.66 20.41 -10.31
C GLY A 76 -16.15 21.84 -10.34
N LYS A 77 -15.68 22.36 -11.50
CA LYS A 77 -15.02 23.67 -11.60
C LYS A 77 -15.92 24.85 -11.20
N PRO A 78 -17.20 24.94 -11.59
CA PRO A 78 -18.09 26.03 -11.19
C PRO A 78 -18.31 26.10 -9.67
N TYR A 79 -18.24 24.96 -8.97
CA TYR A 79 -18.49 24.85 -7.54
C TYR A 79 -17.24 25.09 -6.67
N ARG A 80 -16.11 25.51 -7.25
CA ARG A 80 -14.85 25.64 -6.49
C ARG A 80 -14.95 26.60 -5.30
N ASN A 81 -15.81 27.60 -5.36
CA ASN A 81 -16.04 28.52 -4.23
C ASN A 81 -16.80 27.83 -3.09
N ASP A 82 -17.52 26.75 -3.38
CA ASP A 82 -18.25 25.90 -2.44
C ASP A 82 -17.43 24.66 -2.03
N SER A 83 -16.10 24.74 -2.11
CA SER A 83 -15.24 23.66 -1.61
C SER A 83 -15.42 23.49 -0.10
N ARG A 84 -15.20 22.28 0.42
CA ARG A 84 -15.04 22.08 1.86
C ARG A 84 -14.07 23.12 2.48
N PRO A 85 -14.35 23.69 3.66
CA PRO A 85 -13.56 24.81 4.22
C PRO A 85 -12.08 24.47 4.45
N ASP A 86 -11.77 23.21 4.74
CA ASP A 86 -10.44 22.69 4.99
C ASP A 86 -9.74 22.15 3.72
N TRP A 87 -10.25 22.45 2.52
CA TRP A 87 -9.79 21.86 1.26
C TRP A 87 -8.28 21.96 1.05
N GLU A 88 -7.68 23.13 1.29
CA GLU A 88 -6.24 23.33 1.08
C GLU A 88 -5.38 22.42 1.97
N ASN A 89 -5.86 22.10 3.18
CA ASN A 89 -5.20 21.21 4.13
C ASN A 89 -5.54 19.73 3.87
N ALA A 90 -6.75 19.45 3.34
CA ALA A 90 -7.25 18.10 3.13
C ALA A 90 -6.84 17.50 1.77
N ARG A 91 -6.63 18.32 0.73
CA ARG A 91 -6.42 17.86 -0.66
C ARG A 91 -5.29 16.85 -0.83
N ILE A 92 -4.17 17.03 -0.13
CA ILE A 92 -3.05 16.05 -0.17
C ILE A 92 -3.46 14.74 0.49
N LYS A 93 -4.14 14.79 1.65
CA LYS A 93 -4.61 13.59 2.36
C LYS A 93 -5.63 12.81 1.52
N ILE A 94 -6.57 13.53 0.89
CA ILE A 94 -7.59 12.95 0.01
C ILE A 94 -6.94 12.31 -1.22
N MET A 95 -6.02 13.00 -1.91
CA MET A 95 -5.33 12.40 -3.06
C MET A 95 -4.53 11.15 -2.67
N ARG A 96 -3.77 11.21 -1.56
CA ARG A 96 -3.06 10.04 -1.02
C ARG A 96 -4.01 8.87 -0.79
N TRP A 97 -5.16 9.13 -0.17
CA TRP A 97 -6.18 8.13 0.06
C TRP A 97 -6.74 7.56 -1.25
N CYS A 98 -7.09 8.40 -2.23
CA CYS A 98 -7.56 7.94 -3.55
C CYS A 98 -6.54 7.03 -4.27
N LEU A 99 -5.24 7.33 -4.14
CA LEU A 99 -4.17 6.50 -4.71
C LEU A 99 -4.01 5.17 -3.96
N ARG A 100 -4.20 5.15 -2.63
CA ARG A 100 -4.23 3.91 -1.85
C ARG A 100 -5.42 3.04 -2.23
N VAL A 101 -6.61 3.61 -2.40
CA VAL A 101 -7.80 2.88 -2.90
C VAL A 101 -7.51 2.28 -4.28
N LYS A 102 -6.93 3.07 -5.20
CA LYS A 102 -6.53 2.59 -6.52
C LYS A 102 -5.56 1.41 -6.43
N LEU A 103 -4.55 1.49 -5.56
CA LEU A 103 -3.61 0.40 -5.37
C LEU A 103 -4.26 -0.84 -4.75
N ALA A 104 -5.12 -0.69 -3.74
CA ALA A 104 -5.80 -1.82 -3.10
C ALA A 104 -6.66 -2.60 -4.11
N GLN A 105 -7.44 -1.88 -4.93
CA GLN A 105 -8.35 -2.47 -5.92
C GLN A 105 -7.65 -2.99 -7.18
N HIS A 106 -6.51 -2.40 -7.54
CA HIS A 106 -5.74 -2.78 -8.73
C HIS A 106 -4.33 -3.24 -8.36
N PHE A 107 -4.25 -4.05 -7.31
CA PHE A 107 -3.00 -4.39 -6.64
C PHE A 107 -1.92 -4.97 -7.56
N ILE A 108 -2.32 -5.81 -8.51
CA ILE A 108 -1.38 -6.45 -9.43
C ILE A 108 -0.95 -5.50 -10.55
N GLU A 109 -1.89 -4.93 -11.30
CA GLU A 109 -1.57 -4.11 -12.48
C GLU A 109 -0.95 -2.77 -12.11
N PHE A 110 -1.56 -2.06 -11.15
CA PHE A 110 -1.06 -0.77 -10.69
C PHE A 110 0.21 -0.93 -9.85
N GLY A 111 0.30 -1.98 -9.04
CA GLY A 111 1.51 -2.32 -8.29
C GLY A 111 2.71 -2.60 -9.20
N LYS A 112 2.54 -3.42 -10.25
CA LYS A 112 3.59 -3.65 -11.27
C LYS A 112 4.02 -2.34 -11.95
N LEU A 113 3.07 -1.44 -12.23
CA LEU A 113 3.39 -0.15 -12.82
C LEU A 113 4.23 0.72 -11.87
N LEU A 114 3.90 0.77 -10.57
CA LEU A 114 4.71 1.46 -9.56
C LEU A 114 6.12 0.86 -9.47
N GLU A 115 6.23 -0.46 -9.41
CA GLU A 115 7.49 -1.21 -9.35
C GLU A 115 8.38 -0.95 -10.58
N SER A 116 7.78 -0.81 -11.77
CA SER A 116 8.50 -0.53 -13.02
C SER A 116 9.26 0.81 -13.02
N THR A 117 8.94 1.70 -12.07
CA THR A 117 9.62 3.00 -11.94
C THR A 117 10.94 2.92 -11.15
N TYR A 118 11.25 1.77 -10.54
CA TYR A 118 12.44 1.56 -9.70
C TYR A 118 12.61 2.70 -8.69
N ASP A 119 13.82 3.24 -8.54
CA ASP A 119 14.10 4.38 -7.65
C ASP A 119 13.99 5.74 -8.34
N LYS A 120 13.60 5.79 -9.62
CA LYS A 120 13.51 7.05 -10.37
C LYS A 120 12.41 7.95 -9.82
N HIS A 121 12.59 9.26 -10.01
CA HIS A 121 11.52 10.22 -9.73
C HIS A 121 10.34 10.00 -10.67
N ILE A 122 9.13 9.99 -10.13
CA ILE A 122 7.89 9.99 -10.91
C ILE A 122 7.46 11.44 -11.08
N VAL A 123 7.27 11.90 -12.32
CA VAL A 123 6.96 13.31 -12.61
C VAL A 123 5.82 13.43 -13.63
N GLU A 124 4.76 14.15 -13.26
CA GLU A 124 3.73 14.56 -14.21
C GLU A 124 4.21 15.80 -14.99
N ASP A 125 4.38 15.68 -16.31
CA ASP A 125 4.63 16.80 -17.21
C ASP A 125 3.32 17.55 -17.49
N SER A 126 3.12 18.63 -16.74
CA SER A 126 1.93 19.46 -16.81
C SER A 126 2.15 20.66 -17.72
N SER A 127 1.10 21.05 -18.45
CA SER A 127 1.12 22.27 -19.27
C SER A 127 1.04 23.56 -18.45
N LYS A 128 0.47 23.50 -17.24
CA LYS A 128 0.13 24.71 -16.45
C LYS A 128 0.11 24.52 -14.94
N ASP A 129 -0.02 23.29 -14.46
CA ASP A 129 -0.13 22.98 -13.03
C ASP A 129 1.23 22.57 -12.49
N ASN A 130 1.93 23.52 -11.86
CA ASN A 130 3.20 23.28 -11.20
C ASN A 130 3.05 22.81 -9.74
N TYR A 131 1.82 22.61 -9.25
CA TYR A 131 1.58 22.08 -7.92
C TYR A 131 1.50 20.55 -7.97
N TRP A 132 0.53 20.01 -8.72
CA TRP A 132 0.35 18.56 -8.83
C TRP A 132 1.41 17.91 -9.71
N GLY A 133 1.80 18.60 -10.78
CA GLY A 133 2.89 18.19 -11.68
C GLY A 133 4.05 19.19 -11.71
N ALA A 134 4.83 19.13 -12.77
CA ALA A 134 5.91 20.04 -13.09
C ALA A 134 5.77 20.57 -14.52
N ILE A 135 6.21 21.81 -14.74
CA ILE A 135 6.11 22.47 -16.05
C ILE A 135 7.47 22.38 -16.75
N ARG A 136 7.44 22.01 -18.03
CA ARG A 136 8.65 21.90 -18.87
C ARG A 136 9.22 23.29 -19.16
N ASN A 137 10.52 23.44 -18.96
CA ASN A 137 11.23 24.67 -19.28
C ASN A 137 11.23 24.89 -20.81
N LYS A 138 11.05 26.14 -21.25
CA LYS A 138 10.95 26.51 -22.66
C LYS A 138 12.31 26.59 -23.37
N GLN A 139 13.36 26.97 -22.63
CA GLN A 139 14.72 27.06 -23.16
C GLN A 139 15.43 25.71 -23.13
N ASP A 140 15.21 24.91 -22.08
CA ASP A 140 15.76 23.57 -21.96
C ASP A 140 14.64 22.55 -21.77
N GLY A 141 14.31 21.86 -22.86
CA GLY A 141 13.30 20.82 -22.86
C GLY A 141 13.60 19.66 -21.92
N ASN A 142 14.84 19.46 -21.46
CA ASN A 142 15.22 18.39 -20.54
C ASN A 142 14.93 18.71 -19.06
N ILE A 143 14.45 19.94 -18.77
CA ILE A 143 14.18 20.39 -17.41
C ILE A 143 12.68 20.52 -17.16
N LEU A 144 12.21 19.90 -16.07
CA LEU A 144 10.87 20.09 -15.51
C LEU A 144 10.98 20.79 -14.15
N LYS A 145 10.12 21.77 -13.85
CA LYS A 145 10.10 22.46 -12.55
C LYS A 145 8.70 22.54 -11.96
N GLY A 146 8.57 22.16 -10.69
CA GLY A 146 7.29 22.20 -9.97
C GLY A 146 7.38 21.50 -8.62
N ILE A 147 6.30 21.60 -7.84
CA ILE A 147 6.15 20.84 -6.60
C ILE A 147 6.00 19.36 -6.94
N ASN A 148 5.27 19.01 -8.01
CA ASN A 148 5.03 17.63 -8.43
C ASN A 148 4.47 16.77 -7.28
N ALA A 149 3.46 17.30 -6.58
CA ALA A 149 2.87 16.65 -5.41
C ALA A 149 2.31 15.26 -5.75
N LEU A 150 1.71 15.06 -6.94
CA LEU A 150 1.20 13.76 -7.36
C LEU A 150 2.35 12.75 -7.49
N GLY A 151 3.42 13.12 -8.19
CA GLY A 151 4.60 12.27 -8.35
C GLY A 151 5.22 11.88 -7.01
N ARG A 152 5.28 12.81 -6.04
CA ARG A 152 5.77 12.53 -4.69
C ARG A 152 4.89 11.55 -3.92
N LEU A 153 3.56 11.71 -4.00
CA LEU A 153 2.63 10.75 -3.39
C LEU A 153 2.74 9.36 -4.04
N LEU A 154 3.00 9.28 -5.34
CA LEU A 154 3.23 8.01 -6.02
C LEU A 154 4.55 7.36 -5.59
N MET A 155 5.61 8.13 -5.36
CA MET A 155 6.88 7.61 -4.81
C MET A 155 6.71 7.13 -3.35
N GLU A 156 5.95 7.87 -2.53
CA GLU A 156 5.56 7.46 -1.18
C GLU A 156 4.79 6.12 -1.23
N LEU A 157 3.82 6.03 -2.14
CA LEU A 157 3.01 4.83 -2.34
C LEU A 157 3.83 3.64 -2.86
N ARG A 158 4.77 3.87 -3.78
CA ARG A 158 5.71 2.85 -4.27
C ARG A 158 6.57 2.31 -3.13
N LYS A 159 7.13 3.18 -2.30
CA LYS A 159 7.91 2.77 -1.12
C LYS A 159 7.07 1.88 -0.20
N PHE A 160 5.85 2.33 0.13
CA PHE A 160 4.91 1.55 0.92
C PHE A 160 4.57 0.19 0.27
N TYR A 161 4.32 0.16 -1.04
CA TYR A 161 4.06 -1.06 -1.81
C TYR A 161 5.21 -2.07 -1.71
N ASN A 162 6.45 -1.61 -1.82
CA ASN A 162 7.64 -2.45 -1.76
C ASN A 162 7.90 -2.99 -0.34
N GLU A 163 7.74 -2.15 0.69
CA GLU A 163 8.04 -2.51 2.08
C GLU A 163 6.94 -3.35 2.74
N LYS A 164 5.68 -3.14 2.36
CA LYS A 164 4.49 -3.69 3.04
C LYS A 164 3.67 -4.58 2.11
N ARG A 165 4.31 -5.19 1.12
CA ARG A 165 3.65 -6.01 0.11
C ARG A 165 2.83 -7.11 0.78
N PHE A 166 1.59 -7.27 0.34
CA PHE A 166 0.62 -8.22 0.89
C PHE A 166 0.23 -8.05 2.37
N SER A 167 0.58 -6.94 3.02
CA SER A 167 0.15 -6.66 4.40
C SER A 167 -1.33 -6.29 4.48
N HIS A 168 -1.90 -6.36 5.70
CA HIS A 168 -3.28 -5.93 5.97
C HIS A 168 -3.55 -4.48 5.52
N GLU A 169 -2.65 -3.55 5.86
CA GLU A 169 -2.76 -2.12 5.52
C GLU A 169 -2.76 -1.84 4.01
N MET A 170 -2.32 -2.80 3.19
CA MET A 170 -2.33 -2.68 1.74
C MET A 170 -3.75 -2.81 1.16
N PHE A 171 -4.60 -3.61 1.82
CA PHE A 171 -5.91 -4.00 1.30
C PHE A 171 -7.07 -3.43 2.12
N VAL A 172 -6.82 -3.10 3.39
CA VAL A 172 -7.81 -2.47 4.26
C VAL A 172 -7.52 -0.98 4.35
N ILE A 173 -8.37 -0.19 3.70
CA ILE A 173 -8.23 1.26 3.59
C ILE A 173 -9.31 1.91 4.46
N GLU A 174 -8.87 2.45 5.59
CA GLU A 174 -9.69 3.23 6.51
C GLU A 174 -10.15 4.55 5.87
N PRO A 175 -11.34 5.07 6.22
CA PRO A 175 -11.73 6.42 5.86
C PRO A 175 -10.79 7.45 6.53
N LEU A 176 -10.63 8.61 5.87
CA LEU A 176 -9.82 9.68 6.43
C LEU A 176 -10.49 10.27 7.67
N ASN A 177 -9.72 10.44 8.75
CA ASN A 177 -10.12 11.20 9.92
C ASN A 177 -10.08 12.72 9.63
N ILE A 178 -11.04 13.19 8.85
CA ILE A 178 -11.29 14.61 8.53
C ILE A 178 -12.79 14.89 8.61
N SER A 179 -13.17 16.15 8.87
CA SER A 179 -14.59 16.52 8.96
C SER A 179 -15.34 16.16 7.68
N ASP A 180 -16.56 15.65 7.84
CA ASP A 180 -17.48 15.35 6.75
C ASP A 180 -16.86 14.55 5.60
N PHE A 181 -16.06 13.53 5.89
CA PHE A 181 -15.55 12.63 4.85
C PHE A 181 -16.65 11.67 4.36
N LYS A 182 -17.47 12.17 3.43
CA LYS A 182 -18.74 11.56 3.01
C LYS A 182 -18.88 11.51 1.48
N LEU A 183 -19.60 10.49 1.00
CA LEU A 183 -20.11 10.40 -0.37
C LEU A 183 -21.63 10.29 -0.33
N PHE A 184 -22.31 11.11 -1.13
CA PHE A 184 -23.78 11.16 -1.21
C PHE A 184 -24.47 11.32 0.16
N GLY A 185 -23.85 12.11 1.05
CA GLY A 185 -24.35 12.36 2.40
C GLY A 185 -24.07 11.23 3.41
N GLN A 186 -23.53 10.10 2.97
CA GLN A 186 -23.16 8.97 3.83
C GLN A 186 -21.66 8.99 4.16
N PRO A 187 -21.26 8.62 5.39
CA PRO A 187 -19.84 8.42 5.72
C PRO A 187 -19.19 7.43 4.76
N ILE A 188 -17.93 7.66 4.40
CA ILE A 188 -17.16 6.68 3.63
C ILE A 188 -16.85 5.49 4.54
N ASP A 189 -17.14 4.28 4.06
CA ASP A 189 -16.91 3.04 4.79
C ASP A 189 -15.45 2.55 4.63
N ILE A 190 -15.06 1.59 5.46
CA ILE A 190 -13.80 0.86 5.28
C ILE A 190 -13.86 0.09 3.96
N ILE A 191 -12.81 0.21 3.15
CA ILE A 191 -12.66 -0.56 1.92
C ILE A 191 -11.75 -1.74 2.23
N ASP A 192 -12.23 -2.97 2.03
CA ASP A 192 -11.47 -4.20 2.26
C ASP A 192 -11.37 -5.04 0.97
N GLU A 193 -10.18 -5.07 0.40
CA GLU A 193 -9.90 -5.73 -0.88
C GLU A 193 -9.28 -7.13 -0.73
N ARG A 194 -9.20 -7.67 0.50
CA ARG A 194 -8.55 -8.98 0.74
C ARG A 194 -9.25 -10.11 0.01
N GLU A 195 -10.57 -10.18 0.12
CA GLU A 195 -11.37 -11.20 -0.56
C GLU A 195 -11.33 -11.03 -2.09
N ASN A 196 -11.33 -9.79 -2.58
CA ASN A 196 -11.22 -9.50 -4.01
C ASN A 196 -9.87 -9.95 -4.58
N LEU A 197 -8.77 -9.76 -3.83
CA LEU A 197 -7.47 -10.28 -4.23
C LEU A 197 -7.46 -11.83 -4.26
N ILE A 198 -8.01 -12.48 -3.24
CA ILE A 198 -8.08 -13.94 -3.19
C ILE A 198 -8.88 -14.47 -4.39
N LEU A 199 -10.02 -13.84 -4.69
CA LEU A 199 -10.86 -14.19 -5.84
C LEU A 199 -10.11 -13.99 -7.16
N PHE A 200 -9.39 -12.86 -7.30
CA PHE A 200 -8.55 -12.59 -8.47
C PHE A 200 -7.49 -13.67 -8.66
N ILE A 201 -6.77 -14.06 -7.59
CA ILE A 201 -5.73 -15.09 -7.64
C ILE A 201 -6.35 -16.43 -8.03
N LYS A 202 -7.43 -16.86 -7.37
CA LYS A 202 -8.14 -18.12 -7.67
C LYS A 202 -8.56 -18.19 -9.14
N THR A 203 -9.09 -17.09 -9.67
CA THR A 203 -9.50 -17.00 -11.08
C THR A 203 -8.29 -17.06 -12.01
N SER A 204 -7.23 -16.30 -11.69
CA SER A 204 -6.02 -16.19 -12.51
C SER A 204 -5.26 -17.51 -12.64
N ILE A 205 -5.21 -18.31 -11.58
CA ILE A 205 -4.54 -19.62 -11.59
C ILE A 205 -5.46 -20.77 -12.03
N ARG A 206 -6.70 -20.47 -12.44
CA ARG A 206 -7.74 -21.50 -12.72
C ARG A 206 -7.90 -22.49 -11.54
N TYR A 207 -7.84 -21.98 -10.31
CA TYR A 207 -7.81 -22.79 -9.09
C TYR A 207 -8.94 -23.83 -9.04
N ASN A 208 -10.15 -23.45 -9.43
CA ASN A 208 -11.30 -24.37 -9.43
C ASN A 208 -11.17 -25.52 -10.44
N LEU A 209 -10.41 -25.33 -11.53
CA LEU A 209 -10.07 -26.41 -12.46
C LEU A 209 -8.99 -27.33 -11.86
N ILE A 210 -8.08 -26.80 -11.03
CA ILE A 210 -7.06 -27.59 -10.32
C ILE A 210 -7.69 -28.38 -9.17
N GLU A 211 -8.57 -27.80 -8.37
CA GLU A 211 -9.30 -28.50 -7.29
C GLU A 211 -10.26 -29.57 -7.82
N GLY A 212 -10.96 -29.29 -8.93
CA GLY A 212 -11.81 -30.30 -9.59
C GLY A 212 -11.01 -31.40 -10.29
N SER A 213 -9.75 -31.12 -10.64
CA SER A 213 -8.78 -32.10 -11.14
C SER A 213 -7.97 -32.63 -9.98
N ASN A 214 -8.54 -33.55 -9.18
CA ASN A 214 -7.80 -34.31 -8.16
C ASN A 214 -6.60 -35.09 -8.78
N ILE A 215 -5.54 -34.39 -9.15
CA ILE A 215 -4.18 -34.90 -9.34
C ILE A 215 -3.55 -34.87 -7.96
N LEU A 216 -4.12 -35.67 -7.04
CA LEU A 216 -3.51 -36.15 -5.79
C LEU A 216 -4.37 -37.24 -5.13
N THR A 217 -5.09 -38.03 -5.93
CA THR A 217 -5.66 -39.31 -5.48
C THR A 217 -5.41 -40.40 -6.53
N SER A 218 -4.17 -40.88 -6.60
CA SER A 218 -3.82 -42.31 -6.59
C SER A 218 -2.33 -42.47 -6.92
N GLN A 219 -1.66 -43.36 -6.18
CA GLN A 219 -0.25 -43.75 -6.31
C GLN A 219 0.82 -42.82 -5.69
N HIS A 220 0.75 -42.58 -4.38
CA HIS A 220 1.98 -42.49 -3.57
C HIS A 220 1.79 -42.86 -2.08
N ASN A 221 0.88 -43.81 -1.79
CA ASN A 221 0.71 -44.35 -0.42
C ASN A 221 1.54 -45.62 -0.14
N SER A 222 2.42 -46.04 -1.05
CA SER A 222 3.29 -47.20 -0.84
C SER A 222 4.72 -46.85 -0.37
N SER A 223 5.19 -45.61 -0.55
CA SER A 223 6.54 -45.20 -0.09
C SER A 223 6.55 -44.58 1.32
N ILE A 224 5.50 -43.87 1.72
CA ILE A 224 5.45 -43.17 3.02
C ILE A 224 5.22 -44.15 4.19
N ILE A 225 4.57 -45.28 3.94
CA ILE A 225 4.39 -46.34 4.97
C ILE A 225 5.70 -47.10 5.20
N ALA A 226 6.54 -47.25 4.18
CA ALA A 226 7.86 -47.88 4.31
C ALA A 226 8.86 -46.99 5.06
N GLU A 227 8.88 -45.68 4.81
CA GLU A 227 9.77 -44.76 5.53
C GLU A 227 9.38 -44.59 7.01
N LYS A 228 8.09 -44.57 7.35
CA LYS A 228 7.66 -44.55 8.77
C LYS A 228 8.04 -45.82 9.53
N ALA A 229 7.98 -46.99 8.88
CA ALA A 229 8.38 -48.24 9.50
C ALA A 229 9.90 -48.29 9.78
N ILE A 230 10.73 -47.76 8.87
CA ILE A 230 12.19 -47.68 9.04
C ILE A 230 12.56 -46.73 10.19
N VAL A 231 11.86 -45.60 10.33
CA VAL A 231 12.13 -44.62 11.40
C VAL A 231 11.73 -45.18 12.79
N GLU A 232 10.58 -45.87 12.91
CA GLU A 232 10.16 -46.49 14.18
C GLU A 232 11.07 -47.66 14.62
N GLU A 233 11.65 -48.40 13.68
CA GLU A 233 12.60 -49.49 13.99
C GLU A 233 13.97 -48.92 14.42
N THR A 234 14.35 -47.75 13.89
CA THR A 234 15.57 -47.03 14.28
C THR A 234 15.45 -46.38 15.66
N GLU A 235 14.27 -45.85 16.03
CA GLU A 235 14.03 -45.27 17.37
C GLU A 235 14.00 -46.32 18.49
N LYS A 236 13.53 -47.55 18.22
CA LYS A 236 13.57 -48.66 19.19
C LYS A 236 14.98 -49.23 19.43
N SER A 237 15.92 -48.97 18.53
CA SER A 237 17.33 -49.40 18.65
C SER A 237 18.16 -48.46 19.54
N LEU A 238 17.81 -47.17 19.63
CA LEU A 238 18.59 -46.17 20.37
C LEU A 238 18.28 -46.05 21.87
N PHE A 239 17.24 -46.72 22.38
CA PHE A 239 16.86 -46.61 23.80
C PHE A 239 16.88 -47.99 24.49
N LYS A 240 18.09 -48.49 24.80
CA LYS A 240 18.26 -49.50 25.86
C LYS A 240 18.47 -48.76 27.20
N PRO A 241 17.59 -48.93 28.19
CA PRO A 241 17.76 -48.27 29.49
C PRO A 241 18.88 -48.95 30.28
N THR A 242 19.88 -48.16 30.68
CA THR A 242 20.91 -48.57 31.64
C THR A 242 20.35 -48.53 33.06
N GLU A 243 20.57 -49.62 33.80
CA GLU A 243 20.11 -49.85 35.16
C GLU A 243 20.66 -48.82 36.17
N LYS A 244 19.78 -48.28 37.02
CA LYS A 244 20.16 -47.51 38.21
C LYS A 244 20.61 -48.45 39.34
N LYS A 245 21.88 -48.36 39.75
CA LYS A 245 22.33 -48.80 41.08
C LYS A 245 22.01 -47.72 42.13
N LYS A 246 21.46 -48.19 43.26
CA LYS A 246 21.03 -47.45 44.45
C LYS A 246 22.20 -46.87 45.27
N THR A 247 21.79 -46.02 46.24
CA THR A 247 22.44 -45.56 47.50
C THR A 247 22.99 -44.12 47.43
N SER A 248 22.85 -43.25 48.43
CA SER A 248 22.11 -43.22 49.70
C SER A 248 22.14 -41.79 50.28
N LYS A 249 21.14 -41.46 51.10
CA LYS A 249 20.94 -40.31 52.01
C LYS A 249 22.22 -39.60 52.50
N LYS A 250 22.17 -38.26 52.63
CA LYS A 250 22.09 -37.53 53.92
C LYS A 250 22.02 -36.00 53.75
N ALA A 251 21.37 -35.39 54.74
CA ALA A 251 21.05 -33.98 54.89
C ALA A 251 22.16 -33.16 55.55
N ALA A 252 22.11 -31.82 55.39
CA ALA A 252 22.49 -30.76 56.34
C ALA A 252 22.29 -29.39 55.64
N THR A 253 21.40 -28.49 56.11
CA THR A 253 21.70 -27.29 56.92
C THR A 253 22.95 -26.52 56.45
N THR A 254 22.96 -25.21 56.18
CA THR A 254 22.76 -24.12 57.16
C THR A 254 22.74 -22.74 56.47
N LYS A 255 22.19 -21.74 57.18
CA LYS A 255 22.13 -20.28 56.95
C LYS A 255 23.46 -19.56 56.65
N GLY A 256 23.38 -18.38 56.01
CA GLY A 256 24.35 -17.27 56.10
C GLY A 256 24.31 -16.36 54.85
N ARG A 257 23.53 -15.27 54.81
CA ARG A 257 23.84 -13.86 55.21
C ARG A 257 24.84 -13.11 54.31
N SER A 258 24.30 -12.14 53.56
CA SER A 258 24.83 -10.82 53.14
C SER A 258 26.20 -10.67 52.45
N LYS A 259 26.24 -9.95 51.32
CA LYS A 259 26.75 -8.57 51.23
C LYS A 259 26.58 -7.96 49.83
N LYS A 260 26.25 -6.66 49.84
CA LYS A 260 26.40 -5.66 48.77
C LYS A 260 27.82 -5.67 48.18
N CYS A 261 27.93 -5.34 46.89
CA CYS A 261 28.93 -4.42 46.37
C CYS A 261 28.30 -3.59 45.24
N GLU A 262 28.28 -2.29 45.45
CA GLU A 262 28.23 -1.25 44.42
C GLU A 262 29.55 -1.28 43.65
N ASP A 263 29.54 -0.88 42.37
CA ASP A 263 30.59 -0.03 41.81
C ASP A 263 30.03 0.80 40.64
N LYS A 264 30.31 2.10 40.74
CA LYS A 264 30.03 3.21 39.82
C LYS A 264 31.12 3.29 38.75
N TYR A 265 30.81 3.83 37.56
CA TYR A 265 31.66 4.73 36.72
C TYR A 265 30.73 5.27 35.61
N GLU A 266 30.27 6.53 35.66
CA GLU A 266 30.90 7.82 35.32
C GLU A 266 30.41 8.35 33.95
N GLU A 267 29.75 9.51 34.00
CA GLU A 267 29.36 10.38 32.88
C GLU A 267 30.55 11.29 32.49
N ASP A 268 30.73 11.61 31.20
CA ASP A 268 30.83 13.02 30.74
C ASP A 268 30.77 13.11 29.18
N PRO A 269 30.26 14.22 28.59
CA PRO A 269 29.82 14.35 27.21
C PRO A 269 30.76 15.17 26.33
N THR A 270 30.67 15.04 25.00
CA THR A 270 31.05 16.11 24.06
C THR A 270 30.32 15.99 22.73
N LEU A 271 29.45 16.96 22.44
CA LEU A 271 29.07 17.39 21.08
C LEU A 271 30.09 18.44 20.59
N PRO A 272 30.20 18.70 19.27
CA PRO A 272 29.49 19.89 18.76
C PRO A 272 28.86 19.76 17.36
N LEU A 273 27.86 20.62 17.17
CA LEU A 273 27.22 21.14 15.96
C LEU A 273 28.14 21.32 14.75
N TRP A 274 27.74 20.86 13.56
CA TRP A 274 27.57 21.56 12.26
C TRP A 274 26.52 20.80 11.43
#